data_AF-A0A7K2MZ06-F1
#
_entry.id   AF-A0A7K2MZ06-F1
#
_cell.length_a   1.000
_cell.length_b   1.000
_cell.length_c   1.000
_cell.angle_alpha   90.00
_cell.angle_beta   90.00
_cell.angle_gamma   90.00
#
_symmetry.space_group_name_H-M   'P 1'
#
loop_
_entity.id
_entity.type
_entity.pdbx_description
1 polymer ?
#
loop_
_entity_poly.entity_id
_entity_poly.type
_entity_poly.pdbx_seq_one_letter_code
_entity_poly.pdbx_strand_id
1 'polypeptide(L)'
;AQSWALRSLDVYEELSARPEETGVRMVEGVLGETGLDEVGAWASARLPGLRAATPAEYTGSGLWARLPLIDMSTHLPWLRERLVAAGGTVENRAVTGLAEADAPVVVNCTGLASRELVPDPAVRPVRGQLVVVENPGIRTWLVSADPDSGETTYFLPQPGRLLLGGTAEDDVWSTEPDPAVAEAIVRRCAALRPEITGARVLAHRVGLRPARDAVRL
;
A
#
# COMPACT_ATOMS: atom_id res chain seq x y z
N ALA A 1 -10.28 11.20 7.59
CA ALA A 1 -9.20 10.22 7.32
C ALA A 1 -9.13 9.14 8.40
N GLN A 2 -8.83 9.49 9.66
CA GLN A 2 -8.65 8.50 10.74
C GLN A 2 -9.87 7.58 10.97
N SER A 3 -11.09 8.12 10.97
CA SER A 3 -12.31 7.32 11.15
C SER A 3 -12.48 6.23 10.08
N TRP A 4 -12.19 6.55 8.81
CA TRP A 4 -12.21 5.56 7.72
C TRP A 4 -11.09 4.53 7.86
N ALA A 5 -9.89 4.93 8.29
CA ALA A 5 -8.80 4.01 8.53
C ALA A 5 -9.15 3.00 9.65
N LEU A 6 -9.71 3.48 10.77
CA LEU A 6 -10.15 2.61 11.88
C LEU A 6 -11.28 1.68 11.46
N ARG A 7 -12.28 2.18 10.72
CA ARG A 7 -13.34 1.33 10.19
C ARG A 7 -12.81 0.27 9.22
N SER A 8 -11.83 0.63 8.40
CA SER A 8 -11.19 -0.30 7.47
C SER A 8 -10.37 -1.36 8.20
N LEU A 9 -9.69 -0.97 9.29
CA LEU A 9 -8.98 -1.90 10.17
C LEU A 9 -9.94 -2.97 10.69
N ASP A 10 -11.10 -2.59 11.23
CA ASP A 10 -12.08 -3.56 11.74
C ASP A 10 -12.51 -4.56 10.65
N VAL A 11 -12.74 -4.08 9.42
CA VAL A 11 -13.11 -4.94 8.28
C VAL A 11 -11.96 -5.86 7.90
N TYR A 12 -10.72 -5.36 7.82
CA TYR A 12 -9.58 -6.18 7.47
C TYR A 12 -9.22 -7.20 8.54
N GLU A 13 -9.43 -6.89 9.81
CA GLU A 13 -9.31 -7.85 10.92
C GLU A 13 -10.28 -9.02 10.71
N GLU A 14 -11.55 -8.76 10.36
CA GLU A 14 -12.52 -9.81 10.04
C GLU A 14 -12.10 -10.64 8.82
N LEU A 15 -11.67 -9.98 7.73
CA LEU A 15 -11.24 -10.66 6.51
C LEU A 15 -9.98 -11.50 6.70
N SER A 16 -9.14 -11.14 7.68
CA SER A 16 -7.92 -11.89 8.00
C SER A 16 -8.17 -13.29 8.55
N ALA A 17 -9.42 -13.63 8.92
CA ALA A 17 -9.80 -14.98 9.31
C ALA A 17 -9.78 -15.99 8.14
N ARG A 18 -9.78 -15.51 6.89
CA ARG A 18 -9.75 -16.35 5.67
C ARG A 18 -8.72 -15.84 4.66
N PRO A 19 -7.43 -15.83 5.02
CA PRO A 19 -6.39 -15.16 4.25
C PRO A 19 -6.18 -15.75 2.84
N GLU A 20 -6.43 -17.05 2.67
CA GLU A 20 -6.32 -17.74 1.37
C GLU A 20 -7.40 -17.28 0.37
N GLU A 21 -8.60 -16.93 0.88
CA GLU A 21 -9.70 -16.40 0.07
C GLU A 21 -9.57 -14.89 -0.13
N THR A 22 -9.30 -14.15 0.95
CA THR A 22 -9.42 -12.68 0.95
C THR A 22 -8.13 -11.97 0.57
N GLY A 23 -6.98 -12.65 0.67
CA GLY A 23 -5.66 -12.05 0.55
C GLY A 23 -5.25 -11.17 1.73
N VAL A 24 -6.06 -11.05 2.79
CA VAL A 24 -5.80 -10.19 3.94
C VAL A 24 -5.15 -10.99 5.05
N ARG A 25 -4.03 -10.51 5.59
CA ARG A 25 -3.32 -11.13 6.72
C ARG A 25 -2.96 -10.09 7.77
N MET A 26 -3.02 -10.44 9.04
CA MET A 26 -2.47 -9.60 10.11
C MET A 26 -0.99 -9.95 10.31
N VAL A 27 -0.11 -9.02 9.96
CA VAL A 27 1.34 -9.25 9.93
C VAL A 27 2.01 -8.25 10.87
N GLU A 28 3.03 -8.71 11.60
CA GLU A 28 3.86 -7.85 12.44
C GLU A 28 4.91 -7.12 11.61
N GLY A 29 5.27 -5.92 12.03
CA GLY A 29 6.33 -5.16 11.41
C GLY A 29 6.60 -3.85 12.11
N VAL A 30 7.54 -3.10 11.53
CA VAL A 30 8.09 -1.89 12.13
C VAL A 30 7.71 -0.67 11.31
N LEU A 31 7.07 0.30 11.97
CA LEU A 31 6.99 1.68 11.51
C LEU A 31 8.25 2.40 11.99
N GLY A 32 9.20 2.62 11.09
CA GLY A 32 10.45 3.31 11.37
C GLY A 32 10.26 4.82 11.46
N GLU A 33 11.19 5.47 12.14
CA GLU A 33 11.18 6.91 12.44
C GLU A 33 9.88 7.35 13.11
N THR A 34 9.38 6.53 14.04
CA THR A 34 8.17 6.84 14.82
C THR A 34 8.31 6.33 16.25
N GLY A 35 8.19 7.25 17.20
CA GLY A 35 8.12 6.97 18.64
C GLY A 35 6.73 6.58 19.14
N LEU A 36 6.69 5.96 20.33
CA LEU A 36 5.43 5.64 21.04
C LEU A 36 4.66 6.90 21.49
N ASP A 37 5.37 7.98 21.75
CA ASP A 37 4.85 9.28 22.16
C ASP A 37 4.22 10.06 20.99
N GLU A 38 4.63 9.75 19.76
CA GLU A 38 4.08 10.34 18.54
C GLU A 38 2.75 9.71 18.12
N VAL A 39 2.49 8.47 18.55
CA VAL A 39 1.21 7.81 18.31
C VAL A 39 0.22 8.15 19.41
N GLY A 40 -0.91 8.74 19.01
CA GLY A 40 -1.97 9.10 19.96
C GLY A 40 -2.51 7.88 20.72
N ALA A 41 -3.05 8.10 21.93
CA ALA A 41 -3.52 7.04 22.84
C ALA A 41 -4.52 6.04 22.20
N TRP A 42 -5.23 6.44 21.15
CA TRP A 42 -6.09 5.57 20.36
C TRP A 42 -5.34 4.39 19.74
N ALA A 43 -4.07 4.57 19.36
CA ALA A 43 -3.26 3.55 18.69
C ALA A 43 -2.99 2.40 19.65
N SER A 44 -2.54 2.69 20.86
CA SER A 44 -2.33 1.67 21.91
C SER A 44 -3.63 0.94 22.29
N ALA A 45 -4.78 1.63 22.22
CA ALA A 45 -6.08 1.01 22.50
C ALA A 45 -6.59 0.10 21.36
N ARG A 46 -6.23 0.40 20.10
CA ARG A 46 -6.70 -0.36 18.92
C ARG A 46 -5.69 -1.37 18.39
N LEU A 47 -4.41 -1.19 18.66
CA LEU A 47 -3.32 -2.04 18.18
C LEU A 47 -2.71 -2.82 19.35
N PRO A 48 -3.26 -4.00 19.69
CA PRO A 48 -2.69 -4.82 20.75
C PRO A 48 -1.26 -5.22 20.39
N GLY A 49 -0.35 -5.11 21.37
CA GLY A 49 1.08 -5.42 21.20
C GLY A 49 1.93 -4.29 20.62
N LEU A 50 1.37 -3.09 20.47
CA LEU A 50 2.11 -1.88 20.08
C LEU A 50 3.25 -1.61 21.07
N ARG A 51 4.49 -1.53 20.58
CA ARG A 51 5.68 -1.29 21.42
C ARG A 51 6.82 -0.64 20.64
N ALA A 52 7.71 0.05 21.34
CA ALA A 52 8.95 0.50 20.74
C ALA A 52 9.83 -0.69 20.30
N ALA A 53 10.54 -0.51 19.18
CA ALA A 53 11.60 -1.39 18.75
C ALA A 53 12.83 -1.20 19.65
N THR A 54 13.53 -2.29 19.91
CA THR A 54 14.85 -2.20 20.55
C THR A 54 15.92 -1.79 19.52
N PRO A 55 17.07 -1.24 19.96
CA PRO A 55 18.17 -0.92 19.04
C PRO A 55 18.72 -2.12 18.25
N ALA A 56 18.47 -3.35 18.73
CA ALA A 56 18.85 -4.58 18.03
C ALA A 56 17.82 -5.00 16.96
N GLU A 57 16.58 -4.54 17.07
CA GLU A 57 15.49 -4.85 16.13
C GLU A 57 15.38 -3.83 15.00
N TYR A 58 15.66 -2.55 15.28
CA TYR A 58 15.67 -1.47 14.31
C TYR A 58 16.67 -0.40 14.73
N THR A 59 17.55 -0.01 13.81
CA THR A 59 18.47 1.11 14.02
C THR A 59 17.69 2.40 13.88
N GLY A 60 17.44 3.11 14.97
CA GLY A 60 16.67 4.36 15.00
C GLY A 60 15.49 4.28 15.97
N SER A 61 14.55 5.21 15.85
CA SER A 61 13.26 5.12 16.55
C SER A 61 12.32 4.27 15.71
N GLY A 62 11.64 3.30 16.30
CA GLY A 62 10.72 2.45 15.56
C GLY A 62 9.62 1.89 16.44
N LEU A 63 8.48 1.62 15.83
CA LEU A 63 7.30 1.11 16.49
C LEU A 63 6.87 -0.22 15.88
N TRP A 64 6.90 -1.27 16.69
CA TRP A 64 6.32 -2.55 16.31
C TRP A 64 4.80 -2.50 16.40
N ALA A 65 4.15 -2.90 15.33
CA ALA A 65 2.71 -3.04 15.26
C ALA A 65 2.32 -4.30 14.47
N ARG A 66 1.12 -4.81 14.76
CA ARG A 66 0.48 -5.86 13.95
C ARG A 66 -0.65 -5.22 13.15
N LEU A 67 -0.47 -5.16 11.82
CA LEU A 67 -1.38 -4.46 10.91
C LEU A 67 -1.82 -5.36 9.75
N PRO A 68 -2.95 -5.05 9.09
CA PRO A 68 -3.35 -5.75 7.90
C PRO A 68 -2.36 -5.53 6.75
N LEU A 69 -1.92 -6.62 6.15
CA LEU A 69 -1.18 -6.65 4.90
C LEU A 69 -2.02 -7.39 3.85
N ILE A 70 -2.28 -6.71 2.74
CA ILE A 70 -3.26 -7.14 1.74
C ILE A 70 -2.53 -7.54 0.47
N ASP A 71 -2.73 -8.77 0.00
CA ASP A 71 -2.28 -9.20 -1.32
C ASP A 71 -3.30 -8.81 -2.38
N MET A 72 -3.02 -7.72 -3.11
CA MET A 72 -3.94 -7.20 -4.12
C MET A 72 -4.23 -8.16 -5.27
N SER A 73 -3.33 -9.12 -5.57
CA SER A 73 -3.61 -10.12 -6.62
C SER A 73 -4.63 -11.18 -6.19
N THR A 74 -4.88 -11.31 -4.89
CA THR A 74 -5.94 -12.19 -4.35
C THR A 74 -7.17 -11.37 -3.98
N HIS A 75 -6.96 -10.20 -3.36
CA HIS A 75 -8.04 -9.39 -2.81
C HIS A 75 -8.98 -8.82 -3.88
N LEU A 76 -8.45 -8.33 -5.02
CA LEU A 76 -9.29 -7.74 -6.08
C LEU A 76 -10.17 -8.79 -6.78
N PRO A 77 -9.65 -9.98 -7.18
CA PRO A 77 -10.50 -11.06 -7.66
C PRO A 77 -11.58 -11.46 -6.66
N TRP A 78 -11.24 -11.61 -5.38
CA TRP A 78 -12.21 -11.94 -4.34
C TRP A 78 -13.32 -10.89 -4.19
N LEU A 79 -12.99 -9.59 -4.22
CA LEU A 79 -13.98 -8.51 -4.22
C LEU A 79 -14.89 -8.56 -5.46
N ARG A 80 -14.32 -8.86 -6.63
CA ARG A 80 -15.08 -9.04 -7.88
C ARG A 80 -16.04 -10.21 -7.77
N GLU A 81 -15.60 -11.35 -7.25
CA GLU A 81 -16.45 -12.53 -7.05
C GLU A 81 -17.58 -12.25 -6.07
N ARG A 82 -17.32 -11.50 -4.99
CA ARG A 82 -18.35 -11.05 -4.06
C ARG A 82 -19.41 -10.18 -4.73
N LEU A 83 -19.01 -9.27 -5.60
CA LEU A 83 -19.95 -8.43 -6.36
C LEU A 83 -20.84 -9.31 -7.26
N VAL A 84 -20.24 -10.26 -7.98
CA VAL A 84 -20.99 -11.17 -8.87
C VAL A 84 -21.93 -12.08 -8.09
N ALA A 85 -21.49 -12.64 -6.97
CA ALA A 85 -22.32 -13.48 -6.10
C ALA A 85 -23.50 -12.71 -5.49
N ALA A 86 -23.37 -11.40 -5.31
CA ALA A 86 -24.46 -10.51 -4.90
C ALA A 86 -25.41 -10.10 -6.05
N GLY A 87 -25.23 -10.65 -7.26
CA GLY A 87 -26.04 -10.35 -8.44
C GLY A 87 -25.52 -9.17 -9.28
N GLY A 88 -24.35 -8.64 -8.96
CA GLY A 88 -23.71 -7.58 -9.74
C GLY A 88 -23.12 -8.09 -11.06
N THR A 89 -23.06 -7.21 -12.05
CA THR A 89 -22.42 -7.48 -13.35
C THR A 89 -21.16 -6.65 -13.50
N VAL A 90 -20.12 -7.22 -14.11
CA VAL A 90 -18.87 -6.50 -14.40
C VAL A 90 -18.64 -6.46 -15.89
N GLU A 91 -18.70 -5.25 -16.43
CA GLU A 91 -18.41 -4.94 -17.83
C GLU A 91 -17.01 -4.33 -17.94
N ASN A 92 -16.25 -4.75 -18.94
CA ASN A 92 -14.99 -4.10 -19.29
C ASN A 92 -15.26 -3.10 -20.42
N ARG A 93 -15.32 -1.81 -20.07
CA ARG A 93 -15.62 -0.72 -21.01
C ARG A 93 -14.91 0.56 -20.60
N ALA A 94 -14.47 1.35 -21.58
CA ALA A 94 -14.02 2.72 -21.36
C ALA A 94 -15.23 3.66 -21.25
N VAL A 95 -15.23 4.51 -20.23
CA VAL A 95 -16.27 5.52 -19.98
C VAL A 95 -15.62 6.89 -20.14
N THR A 96 -16.17 7.73 -21.03
CA THR A 96 -15.67 9.09 -21.28
C THR A 96 -16.55 10.17 -20.67
N GLY A 97 -17.74 9.81 -20.19
CA GLY A 97 -18.63 10.68 -19.42
C GLY A 97 -19.59 9.90 -18.53
N LEU A 98 -19.96 10.47 -17.38
CA LEU A 98 -20.85 9.80 -16.41
C LEU A 98 -22.24 9.49 -16.97
N ALA A 99 -22.71 10.26 -17.95
CA ALA A 99 -24.01 10.04 -18.59
C ALA A 99 -24.06 8.70 -19.37
N GLU A 100 -22.92 8.13 -19.76
CA GLU A 100 -22.86 6.84 -20.45
C GLU A 100 -23.17 5.64 -19.55
N ALA A 101 -23.27 5.84 -18.23
CA ALA A 101 -23.63 4.77 -17.32
C ALA A 101 -25.13 4.40 -17.41
N ASP A 102 -25.97 5.29 -17.97
CA ASP A 102 -27.43 5.13 -18.11
C ASP A 102 -28.08 4.53 -16.84
N ALA A 103 -27.75 5.13 -15.69
CA ALA A 103 -28.19 4.66 -14.38
C ALA A 103 -28.79 5.81 -13.57
N PRO A 104 -29.80 5.55 -12.72
CA PRO A 104 -30.36 6.57 -11.85
C PRO A 104 -29.36 7.09 -10.81
N VAL A 105 -28.34 6.28 -10.48
CA VAL A 105 -27.27 6.63 -9.55
C VAL A 105 -25.94 6.14 -10.13
N VAL A 106 -24.95 7.02 -10.13
CA VAL A 106 -23.58 6.71 -10.55
C VAL A 106 -22.62 6.96 -9.39
N VAL A 107 -21.85 5.95 -9.01
CA VAL A 107 -20.77 6.07 -8.03
C VAL A 107 -19.44 6.16 -8.78
N ASN A 108 -18.85 7.35 -8.84
CA ASN A 108 -17.58 7.57 -9.56
C ASN A 108 -16.37 7.13 -8.69
N CYS A 109 -15.78 5.98 -9.02
CA CYS A 109 -14.57 5.45 -8.36
C CYS A 109 -13.34 5.43 -9.29
N THR A 110 -13.20 6.42 -10.20
CA THR A 110 -12.18 6.40 -11.26
C THR A 110 -10.77 6.83 -10.84
N GLY A 111 -10.55 7.16 -9.56
CA GLY A 111 -9.22 7.51 -9.04
C GLY A 111 -8.59 8.66 -9.81
N LEU A 112 -7.40 8.42 -10.38
CA LEU A 112 -6.63 9.46 -11.09
C LEU A 112 -7.38 9.98 -12.32
N ALA A 113 -8.16 9.13 -12.99
CA ALA A 113 -8.93 9.51 -14.18
C ALA A 113 -10.08 10.49 -13.87
N SER A 114 -10.43 10.71 -12.60
CA SER A 114 -11.37 11.79 -12.23
C SER A 114 -10.85 13.18 -12.61
N ARG A 115 -9.52 13.36 -12.77
CA ARG A 115 -8.94 14.59 -13.32
C ARG A 115 -9.53 14.95 -14.68
N GLU A 116 -9.77 13.96 -15.53
CA GLU A 116 -10.26 14.13 -16.90
C GLU A 116 -11.77 13.89 -17.00
N LEU A 117 -12.30 12.88 -16.33
CA LEU A 117 -13.71 12.47 -16.44
C LEU A 117 -14.69 13.47 -15.82
N VAL A 118 -14.30 14.12 -14.71
CA VAL A 118 -15.14 15.10 -13.98
C VAL A 118 -14.38 16.42 -13.72
N PRO A 119 -13.62 16.88 -14.73
CA PRO A 119 -12.57 17.90 -14.67
C PRO A 119 -12.11 18.34 -13.25
N ASP A 120 -11.50 17.44 -12.47
CA ASP A 120 -11.04 17.74 -11.11
C ASP A 120 -9.52 18.03 -11.08
N PRO A 121 -9.08 19.29 -11.25
CA PRO A 121 -7.66 19.63 -11.36
C PRO A 121 -6.88 19.41 -10.06
N ALA A 122 -7.57 19.24 -8.92
CA ALA A 122 -6.94 18.95 -7.64
C ALA A 122 -6.44 17.50 -7.55
N VAL A 123 -6.92 16.62 -8.42
CA VAL A 123 -6.43 15.24 -8.54
C VAL A 123 -5.14 15.24 -9.37
N ARG A 124 -4.05 14.78 -8.77
CA ARG A 124 -2.69 14.79 -9.33
C ARG A 124 -1.97 13.47 -9.04
N PRO A 125 -1.05 13.02 -9.91
CA PRO A 125 -0.34 11.77 -9.70
C PRO A 125 0.75 11.96 -8.66
N VAL A 126 0.93 10.96 -7.80
CA VAL A 126 2.18 10.76 -7.06
C VAL A 126 2.74 9.42 -7.51
N ARG A 127 3.75 9.47 -8.38
CA ARG A 127 4.39 8.28 -8.93
C ARG A 127 5.10 7.52 -7.83
N GLY A 128 4.93 6.21 -7.85
CA GLY A 128 5.63 5.29 -6.97
C GLY A 128 6.18 4.14 -7.75
N GLN A 129 7.49 3.96 -7.67
CA GLN A 129 8.17 2.79 -8.19
C GLN A 129 8.46 1.79 -7.07
N LEU A 130 8.30 0.50 -7.37
CA LEU A 130 8.64 -0.60 -6.50
C LEU A 130 9.30 -1.74 -7.29
N VAL A 131 10.05 -2.58 -6.58
CA VAL A 131 10.67 -3.79 -7.10
C VAL A 131 10.04 -4.98 -6.40
N VAL A 132 9.65 -6.00 -7.16
CA VAL A 132 9.17 -7.27 -6.61
C VAL A 132 10.31 -8.27 -6.72
N VAL A 133 10.69 -8.88 -5.60
CA VAL A 133 11.74 -9.90 -5.54
C VAL A 133 11.21 -11.21 -4.97
N GLU A 134 11.92 -12.30 -5.19
CA GLU A 134 11.71 -13.55 -4.47
C GLU A 134 11.93 -13.33 -2.99
N ASN A 135 11.02 -13.79 -2.14
CA ASN A 135 11.11 -13.51 -0.71
C ASN A 135 12.23 -14.36 -0.07
N PRO A 136 13.30 -13.76 0.48
CA PRO A 136 14.43 -14.50 1.06
C PRO A 136 14.14 -15.05 2.48
N GLY A 137 12.86 -15.15 2.88
CA GLY A 137 12.44 -15.59 4.21
C GLY A 137 12.02 -14.46 5.16
N ILE A 138 11.85 -13.24 4.65
CA ILE A 138 11.35 -12.09 5.42
C ILE A 138 9.85 -12.27 5.67
N ARG A 139 9.46 -12.24 6.95
CA ARG A 139 8.08 -12.44 7.40
C ARG A 139 7.43 -11.20 8.01
N THR A 140 8.22 -10.19 8.33
CA THR A 140 7.77 -8.92 8.91
C THR A 140 7.81 -7.81 7.88
N TRP A 141 6.89 -6.85 7.98
CA TRP A 141 6.94 -5.65 7.15
C TRP A 141 7.83 -4.58 7.80
N LEU A 142 8.27 -3.63 6.99
CA LEU A 142 8.87 -2.38 7.44
C LEU A 142 8.37 -1.25 6.55
N VAL A 143 8.07 -0.11 7.15
CA VAL A 143 7.84 1.16 6.46
C VAL A 143 8.59 2.23 7.24
N SER A 144 9.48 2.94 6.58
CA SER A 144 10.28 4.02 7.16
C SER A 144 10.40 5.14 6.14
N ALA A 145 10.37 6.38 6.60
CA ALA A 145 10.66 7.56 5.80
C ALA A 145 11.89 8.22 6.41
N ASP A 146 12.98 8.28 5.66
CA ASP A 146 14.19 8.95 6.09
C ASP A 146 13.88 10.44 6.28
N PRO A 147 14.08 11.01 7.49
CA PRO A 147 13.72 12.40 7.78
C PRO A 147 14.65 13.40 7.09
N ASP A 148 15.87 13.01 6.75
CA ASP A 148 16.86 13.88 6.11
C ASP A 148 16.67 13.92 4.59
N SER A 149 16.46 12.75 3.98
CA SER A 149 16.31 12.64 2.52
C SER A 149 14.85 12.69 2.04
N GLY A 150 13.88 12.46 2.93
CA GLY A 150 12.47 12.27 2.60
C GLY A 150 12.18 10.95 1.86
N GLU A 151 13.20 10.11 1.62
CA GLU A 151 13.04 8.87 0.88
C GLU A 151 12.29 7.82 1.71
N THR A 152 11.23 7.26 1.13
CA THR A 152 10.53 6.14 1.77
C THR A 152 11.22 4.82 1.45
N THR A 153 11.51 4.04 2.49
CA THR A 153 11.99 2.66 2.36
C THR A 153 10.99 1.73 3.03
N TYR A 154 10.51 0.74 2.29
CA TYR A 154 9.59 -0.26 2.81
C TYR A 154 9.83 -1.63 2.16
N PHE A 155 9.54 -2.67 2.92
CA PHE A 155 9.41 -4.01 2.36
C PHE A 155 8.20 -4.73 2.95
N LEU A 156 7.40 -5.35 2.09
CA LEU A 156 6.10 -5.92 2.43
C LEU A 156 6.06 -7.39 1.99
N PRO A 157 6.11 -8.35 2.93
CA PRO A 157 6.17 -9.77 2.59
C PRO A 157 4.81 -10.29 2.12
N GLN A 158 4.77 -10.82 0.90
CA GLN A 158 3.60 -11.48 0.31
C GLN A 158 3.87 -12.98 0.09
N PRO A 159 2.85 -13.81 -0.13
CA PRO A 159 3.05 -15.20 -0.51
C PRO A 159 3.98 -15.32 -1.74
N GLY A 160 5.12 -15.99 -1.56
CA GLY A 160 6.11 -16.24 -2.63
C GLY A 160 6.93 -15.03 -3.10
N ARG A 161 6.71 -13.83 -2.57
CA ARG A 161 7.40 -12.60 -3.04
C ARG A 161 7.55 -11.55 -1.95
N LEU A 162 8.48 -10.64 -2.14
CA LEU A 162 8.69 -9.47 -1.29
C LEU A 162 8.58 -8.22 -2.16
N LEU A 163 7.71 -7.29 -1.76
CA LEU A 163 7.63 -5.98 -2.41
C LEU A 163 8.62 -5.07 -1.72
N LEU A 164 9.49 -4.44 -2.49
CA LEU A 164 10.47 -3.45 -2.04
C LEU A 164 10.08 -2.10 -2.62
N GLY A 165 10.01 -1.08 -1.80
CA GLY A 165 9.83 0.27 -2.28
C GLY A 165 10.44 1.31 -1.36
N GLY A 166 10.27 2.58 -1.67
CA GLY A 166 9.74 3.03 -2.94
C GLY A 166 10.07 4.47 -3.21
N THR A 167 9.33 5.06 -4.15
CA THR A 167 9.35 6.49 -4.43
C THR A 167 7.99 7.12 -4.21
N ALA A 168 8.00 8.44 -4.04
CA ALA A 168 6.82 9.30 -4.06
C ALA A 168 7.21 10.58 -4.81
N GLU A 169 6.95 10.60 -6.11
CA GLU A 169 7.33 11.71 -6.99
C GLU A 169 6.07 12.43 -7.44
N ASP A 170 5.89 13.67 -6.98
CA ASP A 170 4.75 14.51 -7.30
C ASP A 170 4.73 14.89 -8.79
N ASP A 171 3.53 14.91 -9.37
CA ASP A 171 3.25 15.38 -10.74
C ASP A 171 3.97 14.61 -11.87
N VAL A 172 4.59 13.47 -11.58
CA VAL A 172 5.19 12.59 -12.59
C VAL A 172 4.14 11.60 -13.13
N TRP A 173 3.93 11.62 -14.45
CA TRP A 173 2.94 10.79 -15.15
C TRP A 173 3.50 9.52 -15.78
N SER A 174 4.82 9.42 -15.91
CA SER A 174 5.45 8.25 -16.55
C SER A 174 5.20 6.98 -15.75
N THR A 175 4.79 5.92 -16.45
CA THR A 175 4.63 4.57 -15.91
C THR A 175 5.82 3.66 -16.24
N GLU A 176 6.84 4.19 -16.93
CA GLU A 176 8.06 3.44 -17.23
C GLU A 176 8.93 3.31 -15.97
N PRO A 177 9.40 2.11 -15.61
CA PRO A 177 10.33 1.94 -14.51
C PRO A 177 11.73 2.46 -14.86
N ASP A 178 12.35 3.16 -13.93
CA ASP A 178 13.73 3.63 -14.02
C ASP A 178 14.67 2.57 -13.39
N PRO A 179 15.62 1.98 -14.14
CA PRO A 179 16.57 1.00 -13.61
C PRO A 179 17.41 1.52 -12.45
N ALA A 180 17.87 2.77 -12.49
CA ALA A 180 18.71 3.35 -11.43
C ALA A 180 17.90 3.51 -10.12
N VAL A 181 16.63 3.92 -10.23
CA VAL A 181 15.71 3.97 -9.09
C VAL A 181 15.46 2.57 -8.53
N ALA A 182 15.30 1.55 -9.38
CA ALA A 182 15.11 0.18 -8.94
C ALA A 182 16.33 -0.34 -8.16
N GLU A 183 17.54 -0.11 -8.66
CA GLU A 183 18.78 -0.46 -7.96
C GLU A 183 18.91 0.26 -6.61
N ALA A 184 18.55 1.54 -6.55
CA ALA A 184 18.56 2.31 -5.31
C ALA A 184 17.56 1.75 -4.27
N ILE A 185 16.33 1.40 -4.69
CA ILE A 185 15.33 0.76 -3.82
C ILE A 185 15.87 -0.54 -3.22
N VAL A 186 16.43 -1.43 -4.06
CA VAL A 186 16.99 -2.70 -3.58
C VAL A 186 18.14 -2.46 -2.60
N ARG A 187 19.04 -1.51 -2.90
CA ARG A 187 20.18 -1.17 -2.04
C ARG A 187 19.74 -0.67 -0.66
N ARG A 188 18.75 0.24 -0.59
CA ARG A 188 18.23 0.74 0.69
C ARG A 188 17.56 -0.36 1.50
N CYS A 189 16.75 -1.21 0.85
CA CYS A 189 16.13 -2.34 1.54
C CYS A 189 17.17 -3.35 2.04
N ALA A 190 18.19 -3.65 1.25
CA ALA A 190 19.28 -4.56 1.61
C ALA A 190 20.17 -4.03 2.75
N ALA A 191 20.32 -2.71 2.88
CA ALA A 191 21.00 -2.10 4.02
C ALA A 191 20.28 -2.37 5.36
N LEU A 192 18.95 -2.48 5.34
CA LEU A 192 18.14 -2.82 6.52
C LEU A 192 18.01 -4.33 6.72
N ARG A 193 17.94 -5.10 5.63
CA ARG A 193 17.81 -6.57 5.64
C ARG A 193 18.77 -7.19 4.65
N PRO A 194 20.01 -7.54 5.08
CA PRO A 194 21.07 -8.05 4.21
C PRO A 194 20.68 -9.25 3.35
N GLU A 195 19.70 -10.05 3.80
CA GLU A 195 19.16 -11.21 3.08
C GLU A 195 18.54 -10.84 1.72
N ILE A 196 18.18 -9.57 1.51
CA ILE A 196 17.62 -9.06 0.24
C ILE A 196 18.69 -8.95 -0.86
N THR A 197 19.98 -8.81 -0.53
CA THR A 197 21.06 -8.53 -1.49
C THR A 197 21.12 -9.55 -2.65
N GLY A 198 20.84 -10.82 -2.37
CA GLY A 198 20.84 -11.90 -3.36
C GLY A 198 19.47 -12.30 -3.90
N ALA A 199 18.41 -11.59 -3.51
CA ALA A 199 17.05 -11.94 -3.90
C ALA A 199 16.84 -11.70 -5.40
N ARG A 200 16.33 -12.73 -6.10
CA ARG A 200 16.04 -12.63 -7.53
C ARG A 200 14.91 -11.65 -7.79
N VAL A 201 15.15 -10.68 -8.68
CA VAL A 201 14.12 -9.75 -9.14
C VAL A 201 13.09 -10.49 -9.99
N LEU A 202 11.81 -10.31 -9.67
CA LEU A 202 10.67 -10.91 -10.35
C LEU A 202 9.94 -9.90 -11.24
N ALA A 203 9.86 -8.63 -10.83
CA ALA A 203 9.23 -7.57 -11.60
C ALA A 203 9.64 -6.17 -11.13
N HIS A 204 9.54 -5.20 -12.03
CA HIS A 204 9.52 -3.77 -11.71
C HIS A 204 8.09 -3.27 -11.88
N ARG A 205 7.60 -2.44 -10.96
CA ARG A 205 6.25 -1.87 -11.06
C ARG A 205 6.27 -0.37 -10.78
N VAL A 206 5.47 0.35 -11.54
CA VAL A 206 5.19 1.77 -11.33
C VAL A 206 3.69 1.95 -11.22
N GLY A 207 3.27 2.71 -10.21
CA GLY A 207 1.88 3.10 -10.02
C GLY A 207 1.77 4.61 -9.80
N LEU A 208 0.63 5.17 -10.21
CA LEU A 208 0.31 6.58 -10.01
C LEU A 208 -0.76 6.69 -8.91
N ARG A 209 -0.38 7.18 -7.74
CA ARG A 209 -1.33 7.38 -6.64
C ARG A 209 -2.22 8.59 -6.97
N PRO A 210 -3.55 8.50 -6.81
CA PRO A 210 -4.46 9.62 -7.11
C PRO A 210 -4.49 10.61 -5.94
N ALA A 211 -3.44 11.41 -5.79
CA ALA A 211 -3.34 12.37 -4.69
C ALA A 211 -4.29 13.55 -4.89
N ARG A 212 -4.82 14.05 -3.77
CA ARG A 212 -5.71 15.21 -3.67
C ARG A 212 -5.70 15.69 -2.22
N ASP A 213 -5.76 17.00 -2.01
CA ASP A 213 -5.64 17.61 -0.67
C ASP A 213 -6.82 17.32 0.28
N ALA A 214 -8.01 17.08 -0.27
CA ALA A 214 -9.21 16.82 0.50
C ALA A 214 -10.06 15.74 -0.17
N VAL A 215 -10.77 14.96 0.65
CA VAL A 215 -11.76 14.00 0.15
C VAL A 215 -13.00 14.75 -0.33
N ARG A 216 -13.55 14.30 -1.45
CA ARG A 216 -14.84 14.74 -2.00
C ARG A 216 -15.80 13.56 -1.90
N LEU A 217 -16.87 13.71 -1.12
CA LEU A 217 -17.97 12.77 -0.99
C LEU A 217 -19.23 13.37 -1.63
#